data_AF-A0A7X8H6I4-F1
#
_entry.id   AF-A0A7X8H6I4-F1
#
_cell.length_a   1.000
_cell.length_b   1.000
_cell.length_c   1.000
_cell.angle_alpha   90.00
_cell.angle_beta   90.00
_cell.angle_gamma   90.00
#
_symmetry.space_group_name_H-M   'P 1'
#
loop_
_entity.id
_entity.type
_entity.pdbx_description
1 polymer ?
#
loop_
_entity_poly.entity_id
_entity_poly.type
_entity_poly.pdbx_seq_one_letter_code
_entity_poly.pdbx_strand_id
1 'polypeptide(L)'
;MKFKNRSVTQQIAYMAIMAAINVILVLIGTLLPLSTLIFVFALPLTSVIVTLNCDLKYYPIYAITSLILGFVISFSSIDIALFYLFPSLITGFIMGISVKLKIDPIHLIVLVSLINLGLFYAAIPLFNLIYEINYLYELANLIGLKTHRFGLCVLPSLVFVVSLIQATLSYILILFELRKFLDYKDKNNVFVFIIISSVLILTSCLFGPISAEIAYLFLFIAFPYITYLLIRFYRFNLIAFYIMLGTLIIFTILGFVVSQQLLPISLSLLSLLLPLTIVVFEMSLWLYIKYRKQQKSRNIDG
;
A
#
# COMPACT_ATOMS: atom_id res chain seq x y z
N MET A 1 -16.01 -15.14 15.80
CA MET A 1 -15.11 -15.81 16.76
C MET A 1 -14.91 -14.83 17.91
N LYS A 2 -15.31 -15.20 19.13
CA LYS A 2 -15.35 -14.32 20.31
C LYS A 2 -13.95 -13.75 20.56
N PHE A 3 -13.81 -12.42 20.53
CA PHE A 3 -12.69 -11.77 21.21
C PHE A 3 -12.70 -12.30 22.65
N LYS A 4 -11.60 -12.92 23.05
CA LYS A 4 -11.42 -13.49 24.39
C LYS A 4 -11.88 -12.42 25.39
N ASN A 5 -12.87 -12.72 26.24
CA ASN A 5 -13.36 -11.82 27.30
C ASN A 5 -12.23 -11.58 28.31
N ARG A 6 -11.21 -10.81 27.92
CA ARG A 6 -10.20 -10.31 28.83
C ARG A 6 -10.88 -9.25 29.68
N SER A 7 -10.67 -9.31 30.99
CA SER A 7 -11.15 -8.26 31.87
C SER A 7 -10.55 -6.91 31.46
N VAL A 8 -11.24 -5.82 31.78
CA VAL A 8 -10.76 -4.45 31.48
C VAL A 8 -9.34 -4.25 32.02
N THR A 9 -9.06 -4.76 33.22
CA THR A 9 -7.72 -4.73 33.83
C THR A 9 -6.66 -5.45 32.99
N GLN A 10 -6.96 -6.63 32.44
CA GLN A 10 -6.04 -7.37 31.57
C GLN A 10 -5.79 -6.64 30.24
N GLN A 11 -6.80 -5.97 29.68
CA GLN A 11 -6.64 -5.18 28.47
C GLN A 11 -5.76 -3.94 28.72
N ILE A 12 -5.98 -3.23 29.82
CA ILE A 12 -5.17 -2.07 30.21
C ILE A 12 -3.71 -2.48 30.45
N ALA A 13 -3.48 -3.56 31.21
CA ALA A 13 -2.13 -4.07 31.44
C ALA A 13 -1.43 -4.45 30.13
N TYR A 14 -2.14 -5.07 29.20
CA TYR A 14 -1.60 -5.43 27.88
C TYR A 14 -1.22 -4.21 27.05
N MET A 15 -2.09 -3.19 27.01
CA MET A 15 -1.80 -1.93 26.32
C MET A 15 -0.60 -1.20 26.94
N ALA A 16 -0.47 -1.22 28.27
CA ALA A 16 0.68 -0.63 28.96
C ALA A 16 1.99 -1.33 28.57
N ILE A 17 2.00 -2.66 28.49
CA ILE A 17 3.17 -3.43 28.01
C ILE A 17 3.51 -3.05 26.56
N MET A 18 2.51 -2.98 25.68
CA MET A 18 2.74 -2.62 24.28
C MET A 18 3.23 -1.17 24.12
N ALA A 19 2.72 -0.25 24.95
CA ALA A 19 3.21 1.13 24.98
C ALA A 19 4.67 1.19 25.46
N ALA A 20 5.03 0.41 26.47
CA ALA A 20 6.42 0.30 26.93
C ALA A 20 7.34 -0.27 25.83
N ILE A 21 6.87 -1.25 25.03
CA ILE A 21 7.62 -1.76 23.88
C ILE A 21 7.85 -0.67 22.84
N ASN A 22 6.83 0.14 22.50
CA ASN A 22 7.00 1.28 21.59
C ASN A 22 8.04 2.26 22.10
N VAL A 23 7.98 2.57 23.38
CA VAL A 23 8.93 3.46 24.04
C VAL A 23 10.36 2.93 23.96
N ILE A 24 10.57 1.64 24.21
CA ILE A 24 11.87 1.00 24.07
C ILE A 24 12.35 1.08 22.61
N LEU A 25 11.48 0.82 21.64
CA LEU A 25 11.82 0.93 20.22
C LEU A 25 12.20 2.37 19.85
N VAL A 26 11.45 3.37 20.33
CA VAL A 26 11.77 4.79 20.14
C VAL A 26 13.13 5.14 20.78
N LEU A 27 13.39 4.68 22.00
CA LEU A 27 14.68 4.89 22.68
C LEU A 27 15.84 4.28 21.88
N ILE A 28 15.70 3.05 21.39
CA ILE A 28 16.71 2.43 20.52
C ILE A 28 16.94 3.30 19.28
N GLY A 29 15.87 3.89 18.73
CA GLY A 29 15.98 4.76 17.56
C GLY A 29 16.71 6.06 17.79
N THR A 30 16.59 6.62 18.99
CA THR A 30 17.39 7.79 19.37
C THR A 30 18.88 7.46 19.48
N LEU A 31 19.23 6.21 19.79
CA LEU A 31 20.62 5.78 20.01
C LEU A 31 21.30 5.24 18.75
N LEU A 32 20.54 4.67 17.80
CA LEU A 32 21.07 3.99 16.63
C LEU A 32 20.51 4.59 15.32
N PRO A 33 21.26 5.44 14.60
CA PRO A 33 20.75 6.14 13.40
C PRO A 33 20.22 5.22 12.30
N LEU A 34 20.85 4.05 12.10
CA LEU A 34 20.46 3.07 11.08
C LEU A 34 19.25 2.20 11.48
N SER A 35 18.84 2.24 12.75
CA SER A 35 17.71 1.44 13.23
C SER A 35 16.34 1.98 12.79
N THR A 36 16.31 3.18 12.20
CA THR A 36 15.12 3.81 11.59
C THR A 36 14.40 2.90 10.60
N LEU A 37 15.15 2.13 9.79
CA LEU A 37 14.57 1.12 8.88
C LEU A 37 13.83 0.02 9.64
N ILE A 38 14.32 -0.42 10.80
CA ILE A 38 13.68 -1.46 11.60
C ILE A 38 12.37 -0.94 12.22
N PHE A 39 12.33 0.32 12.65
CA PHE A 39 11.13 0.89 13.29
C PHE A 39 9.96 1.08 12.36
N VAL A 40 10.25 1.42 11.11
CA VAL A 40 9.27 1.52 10.03
C VAL A 40 8.42 0.24 9.94
N PHE A 41 8.96 -0.91 10.33
CA PHE A 41 8.26 -2.20 10.33
C PHE A 41 7.83 -2.68 11.72
N ALA A 42 8.64 -2.44 12.76
CA ALA A 42 8.40 -2.95 14.11
C ALA A 42 7.34 -2.14 14.89
N LEU A 43 7.27 -0.81 14.71
CA LEU A 43 6.32 0.02 15.44
C LEU A 43 4.86 -0.23 15.03
N PRO A 44 4.51 -0.40 13.73
CA PRO A 44 3.14 -0.73 13.37
C PRO A 44 2.66 -2.06 13.97
N LEU A 45 3.57 -3.00 14.25
CA LEU A 45 3.25 -4.33 14.75
C LEU A 45 2.63 -4.30 16.15
N THR A 46 3.15 -3.48 17.06
CA THR A 46 2.55 -3.32 18.41
C THR A 46 1.12 -2.79 18.31
N SER A 47 0.90 -1.80 17.45
CA SER A 47 -0.40 -1.20 17.18
C SER A 47 -1.38 -2.21 16.57
N VAL A 48 -0.94 -3.04 15.62
CA VAL A 48 -1.76 -4.14 15.06
C VAL A 48 -2.14 -5.14 16.14
N ILE A 49 -1.17 -5.56 16.96
CA ILE A 49 -1.40 -6.56 18.01
C ILE A 49 -2.37 -6.05 19.08
N VAL A 50 -2.24 -4.80 19.52
CA VAL A 50 -3.20 -4.16 20.44
C VAL A 50 -4.58 -4.11 19.79
N THR A 51 -4.64 -3.66 18.54
CA THR A 51 -5.90 -3.57 17.80
C THR A 51 -6.57 -4.94 17.75
N LEU A 52 -5.85 -6.02 17.44
CA LEU A 52 -6.40 -7.37 17.34
C LEU A 52 -6.85 -7.96 18.69
N ASN A 53 -6.12 -7.70 19.78
CA ASN A 53 -6.34 -8.37 21.07
C ASN A 53 -7.16 -7.58 22.09
N CYS A 54 -7.37 -6.29 21.86
CA CYS A 54 -8.12 -5.40 22.76
C CYS A 54 -9.40 -4.87 22.10
N ASP A 55 -10.32 -4.37 22.92
CA ASP A 55 -11.48 -3.63 22.45
C ASP A 55 -11.05 -2.28 21.86
N LEU A 56 -11.59 -1.96 20.68
CA LEU A 56 -11.21 -0.76 19.92
C LEU A 56 -11.48 0.54 20.69
N LYS A 57 -12.43 0.52 21.63
CA LYS A 57 -12.75 1.64 22.52
C LYS A 57 -11.54 2.13 23.32
N TYR A 58 -10.61 1.24 23.66
CA TYR A 58 -9.45 1.58 24.49
C TYR A 58 -8.19 1.91 23.67
N TYR A 59 -8.22 1.69 22.36
CA TYR A 59 -7.08 2.00 21.48
C TYR A 59 -6.59 3.47 21.61
N PRO A 60 -7.47 4.49 21.71
CA PRO A 60 -7.02 5.88 21.89
C PRO A 60 -6.16 6.09 23.14
N ILE A 61 -6.47 5.39 24.24
CA ILE A 61 -5.69 5.46 25.48
C ILE A 61 -4.27 4.94 25.24
N TYR A 62 -4.15 3.79 24.59
CA TYR A 62 -2.86 3.22 24.18
C TYR A 62 -2.06 4.15 23.26
N ALA A 63 -2.71 4.72 22.24
CA ALA A 63 -2.06 5.59 21.27
C ALA A 63 -1.54 6.89 21.93
N ILE A 64 -2.39 7.55 22.73
CA ILE A 64 -2.01 8.77 23.45
C ILE A 64 -0.88 8.50 24.44
N THR A 65 -0.98 7.41 25.21
CA THR A 65 0.07 7.05 26.19
C THR A 65 1.40 6.75 25.48
N SER A 66 1.37 6.01 24.37
CA SER A 66 2.57 5.72 23.57
C SER A 66 3.20 7.00 23.03
N LEU A 67 2.39 7.94 22.53
CA LEU A 67 2.88 9.23 22.02
C LEU A 67 3.48 10.09 23.11
N ILE A 68 2.80 10.26 24.25
CA ILE A 68 3.29 11.08 25.36
C ILE A 68 4.63 10.53 25.85
N LEU A 69 4.70 9.22 26.13
CA LEU A 69 5.95 8.61 26.60
C LEU A 69 7.04 8.64 25.51
N GLY A 70 6.67 8.45 24.25
CA GLY A 70 7.56 8.58 23.11
C GLY A 70 8.19 9.97 23.04
N PHE A 71 7.39 11.03 23.11
CA PHE A 71 7.88 12.41 23.10
C PHE A 71 8.75 12.76 24.31
N VAL A 72 8.39 12.27 25.50
CA VAL A 72 9.19 12.51 26.72
C VAL A 72 10.59 11.90 26.58
N ILE A 73 10.68 10.71 25.99
CA ILE A 73 11.95 9.99 25.89
C ILE A 73 12.77 10.44 24.68
N SER A 74 12.12 10.79 23.57
CA SER A 74 12.78 11.33 22.39
C SER A 74 12.83 12.86 22.39
N PHE A 75 12.93 13.51 23.55
CA PHE A 75 12.94 14.97 23.63
C PHE A 75 14.10 15.61 22.82
N SER A 76 15.24 14.94 22.75
CA SER A 76 16.39 15.36 21.93
C SER A 76 16.19 15.17 20.43
N SER A 77 15.25 14.29 20.03
CA SER A 77 15.03 13.84 18.65
C SER A 77 13.54 13.63 18.43
N ILE A 78 12.80 14.75 18.46
CA ILE A 78 11.32 14.79 18.35
C ILE A 78 10.85 14.21 17.01
N ASP A 79 11.71 14.27 15.99
CA ASP A 79 11.52 13.69 14.66
C ASP A 79 11.18 12.19 14.73
N ILE A 80 11.75 11.43 15.66
CA ILE A 80 11.48 10.00 15.80
C ILE A 80 10.03 9.75 16.25
N ALA A 81 9.57 10.44 17.29
CA ALA A 81 8.21 10.31 17.77
C ALA A 81 7.18 10.83 16.75
N LEU A 82 7.50 11.95 16.09
CA LEU A 82 6.56 12.62 15.21
C LEU A 82 6.45 11.98 13.82
N PHE A 83 7.57 11.57 13.21
CA PHE A 83 7.58 11.03 11.85
C PHE A 83 7.61 9.51 11.76
N TYR A 84 7.90 8.81 12.86
CA TYR A 84 7.91 7.33 12.88
C TYR A 84 6.84 6.76 13.80
N LEU A 85 6.83 7.14 15.09
CA LEU A 85 5.86 6.59 16.05
C LEU A 85 4.43 6.99 15.68
N PHE A 86 4.15 8.28 15.47
CA PHE A 86 2.78 8.73 15.17
C PHE A 86 2.18 8.06 13.92
N PRO A 87 2.86 8.05 12.75
CA PRO A 87 2.34 7.34 11.58
C PRO A 87 2.19 5.83 11.78
N SER A 88 3.10 5.21 12.55
CA SER A 88 3.04 3.78 12.82
C SER A 88 1.82 3.36 13.65
N LEU A 89 1.38 4.21 14.58
CA LEU A 89 0.17 3.97 15.37
C LEU A 89 -1.05 3.93 14.46
N ILE A 90 -1.23 4.96 13.62
CA ILE A 90 -2.36 5.07 12.68
C ILE A 90 -2.37 3.90 11.70
N THR A 91 -1.24 3.59 11.09
CA THR A 91 -1.14 2.55 10.05
C THR A 91 -1.33 1.16 10.64
N GLY A 92 -0.76 0.90 11.83
CA GLY A 92 -0.98 -0.35 12.54
C GLY A 92 -2.43 -0.50 13.04
N PHE A 93 -3.09 0.60 13.43
CA PHE A 93 -4.50 0.56 13.80
C PHE A 93 -5.37 0.14 12.61
N ILE A 94 -5.14 0.77 11.46
CA ILE A 94 -5.92 0.51 10.26
C ILE A 94 -5.65 -0.90 9.75
N MET A 95 -4.40 -1.34 9.72
CA MET A 95 -4.05 -2.73 9.39
C MET A 95 -4.75 -3.73 10.32
N GLY A 96 -4.76 -3.49 11.64
CA GLY A 96 -5.43 -4.35 12.61
C GLY A 96 -6.95 -4.40 12.44
N ILE A 97 -7.59 -3.26 12.15
CA ILE A 97 -9.02 -3.21 11.83
C ILE A 97 -9.33 -3.96 10.54
N SER A 98 -8.55 -3.75 9.48
CA SER A 98 -8.75 -4.41 8.20
C SER A 98 -8.70 -5.94 8.32
N VAL A 99 -7.80 -6.46 9.17
CA VAL A 99 -7.75 -7.88 9.51
C VAL A 99 -9.02 -8.33 10.25
N LYS A 100 -9.49 -7.58 11.27
CA LYS A 100 -10.75 -7.90 11.99
C LYS A 100 -11.94 -7.96 11.05
N LEU A 101 -11.99 -7.04 10.08
CA LEU A 101 -13.02 -6.96 9.04
C LEU A 101 -12.85 -8.01 7.93
N LYS A 102 -11.78 -8.83 7.97
CA LYS A 102 -11.46 -9.86 6.97
C LYS A 102 -11.34 -9.29 5.55
N ILE A 103 -10.77 -8.09 5.43
CA ILE A 103 -10.46 -7.47 4.14
C ILE A 103 -9.34 -8.28 3.46
N ASP A 104 -9.39 -8.38 2.13
CA ASP A 104 -8.36 -9.11 1.39
C ASP A 104 -6.97 -8.49 1.54
N PRO A 105 -5.88 -9.29 1.67
CA PRO A 105 -4.53 -8.78 1.88
C PRO A 105 -4.12 -7.72 0.88
N ILE A 106 -4.54 -7.84 -0.40
CA ILE A 106 -4.15 -6.85 -1.41
C ILE A 106 -4.88 -5.54 -1.18
N HIS A 107 -6.18 -5.59 -0.87
CA HIS A 107 -6.93 -4.39 -0.50
C HIS A 107 -6.38 -3.75 0.78
N LEU A 108 -6.01 -4.57 1.77
CA LEU A 108 -5.39 -4.11 3.02
C LEU A 108 -4.04 -3.42 2.75
N ILE A 109 -3.14 -4.04 1.98
CA ILE A 109 -1.83 -3.48 1.65
C ILE A 109 -2.01 -2.16 0.91
N VAL A 110 -2.87 -2.11 -0.10
CA VAL A 110 -3.15 -0.86 -0.85
C VAL A 110 -3.74 0.22 0.07
N LEU A 111 -4.70 -0.12 0.92
CA LEU A 111 -5.29 0.81 1.88
C LEU A 111 -4.23 1.42 2.81
N VAL A 112 -3.40 0.57 3.45
CA VAL A 112 -2.33 1.02 4.35
C VAL A 112 -1.31 1.87 3.60
N SER A 113 -1.00 1.53 2.34
CA SER A 113 -0.09 2.31 1.50
C SER A 113 -0.64 3.71 1.18
N LEU A 114 -1.95 3.83 0.93
CA LEU A 114 -2.61 5.11 0.72
C LEU A 114 -2.62 5.97 1.99
N ILE A 115 -2.79 5.35 3.16
CA ILE A 115 -2.70 6.05 4.44
C ILE A 115 -1.28 6.53 4.68
N ASN A 116 -0.27 5.70 4.45
CA ASN A 116 1.14 6.08 4.52
C ASN A 116 1.44 7.27 3.61
N LEU A 117 0.97 7.23 2.35
CA LEU A 117 1.08 8.33 1.41
C LEU A 117 0.43 9.61 1.95
N GLY A 118 -0.80 9.51 2.46
CA GLY A 118 -1.52 10.65 3.04
C GLY A 118 -0.80 11.25 4.25
N LEU A 119 -0.28 10.40 5.15
CA LEU A 119 0.50 10.83 6.32
C LEU A 119 1.83 11.46 5.91
N PHE A 120 2.48 10.93 4.88
CA PHE A 120 3.69 11.52 4.31
C PHE A 120 3.41 12.93 3.80
N TYR A 121 2.35 13.12 2.99
CA TYR A 121 1.97 14.44 2.50
C TYR A 121 1.55 15.40 3.62
N ALA A 122 0.86 14.90 4.64
CA ALA A 122 0.51 15.68 5.82
C ALA A 122 1.73 16.09 6.66
N ALA A 123 2.83 15.33 6.59
CA ALA A 123 4.08 15.66 7.27
C ALA A 123 4.91 16.71 6.52
N ILE A 124 4.73 16.90 5.21
CA ILE A 124 5.52 17.86 4.41
C ILE A 124 5.48 19.29 4.96
N PRO A 125 4.33 19.88 5.31
CA PRO A 125 4.31 21.22 5.90
C PRO A 125 5.14 21.32 7.19
N LEU A 126 5.14 20.26 8.01
CA LEU A 126 5.94 20.20 9.23
C LEU A 126 7.43 20.09 8.91
N PHE A 127 7.82 19.28 7.92
CA PHE A 127 9.20 19.21 7.45
C PHE A 127 9.70 20.57 6.93
N ASN A 128 8.90 21.23 6.09
CA ASN A 128 9.27 22.53 5.53
C ASN A 128 9.41 23.60 6.63
N LEU A 129 8.59 23.52 7.69
CA LEU A 129 8.65 24.45 8.82
C LEU A 129 9.86 24.18 9.72
N ILE A 130 10.12 22.91 10.06
CA ILE A 130 11.20 22.54 11.00
C ILE A 130 12.58 22.67 10.37
N TYR A 131 12.72 22.30 9.09
CA TYR A 131 14.01 22.24 8.41
C TYR A 131 14.25 23.38 7.43
N GLU A 132 13.30 24.30 7.26
CA GLU A 132 13.39 25.48 6.37
C GLU A 132 13.76 25.15 4.91
N ILE A 133 13.46 23.92 4.46
CA ILE A 133 13.72 23.45 3.10
C ILE A 133 12.41 23.19 2.34
N ASN A 134 12.47 23.23 1.00
CA ASN A 134 11.41 22.65 0.19
C ASN A 134 11.64 21.14 0.07
N TYR A 135 11.04 20.38 0.98
CA TYR A 135 11.30 18.95 1.11
C TYR A 135 11.00 18.16 -0.17
N LEU A 136 9.92 18.48 -0.89
CA LEU A 136 9.57 17.81 -2.15
C LEU A 136 10.64 18.04 -3.23
N TYR A 137 11.18 19.25 -3.28
CA TYR A 137 12.21 19.62 -4.24
C TYR A 137 13.54 18.91 -3.95
N GLU A 138 13.94 18.84 -2.68
CA GLU A 138 15.15 18.11 -2.28
C GLU A 138 15.01 16.59 -2.48
N LEU A 139 13.83 16.04 -2.25
CA LEU A 139 13.55 14.62 -2.52
C LEU A 139 13.66 14.33 -4.03
N ALA A 140 13.11 15.19 -4.88
CA ALA A 140 13.26 15.07 -6.33
C ALA A 140 14.73 15.23 -6.79
N ASN A 141 15.51 16.07 -6.11
CA ASN A 141 16.94 16.27 -6.35
C ASN A 141 17.74 15.00 -6.01
N LEU A 142 17.47 14.38 -4.85
CA LEU A 142 18.14 13.18 -4.37
C LEU A 142 17.96 11.98 -5.33
N ILE A 143 16.79 11.86 -5.96
CA ILE A 143 16.47 10.80 -6.93
C ILE A 143 17.00 11.15 -8.34
N GLY A 144 17.60 12.33 -8.53
CA GLY A 144 18.10 12.79 -9.84
C GLY A 144 16.99 13.19 -10.82
N LEU A 145 15.79 13.43 -10.32
CA LEU A 145 14.61 13.77 -11.12
C LEU A 145 14.43 15.27 -11.34
N LYS A 146 15.18 16.11 -10.63
CA LYS A 146 15.08 17.57 -10.67
C LYS A 146 15.18 18.17 -12.08
N THR A 147 16.07 17.64 -12.92
CA THR A 147 16.29 18.14 -14.29
C THR A 147 15.44 17.42 -15.33
N HIS A 148 14.75 16.34 -14.95
CA HIS A 148 13.97 15.54 -15.88
C HIS A 148 12.58 16.12 -16.09
N ARG A 149 12.14 16.15 -17.35
CA ARG A 149 10.86 16.73 -17.79
C ARG A 149 9.62 16.16 -17.06
N PHE A 150 9.74 14.95 -16.50
CA PHE A 150 8.68 14.23 -15.78
C PHE A 150 8.91 14.12 -14.26
N GLY A 151 10.00 14.68 -13.74
CA GLY A 151 10.52 14.34 -12.42
C GLY A 151 9.57 14.62 -11.27
N LEU A 152 8.97 15.81 -11.26
CA LEU A 152 8.00 16.19 -10.23
C LEU A 152 6.66 15.46 -10.42
N CYS A 153 6.29 15.14 -11.66
CA CYS A 153 5.02 14.47 -11.97
C CYS A 153 4.96 13.02 -11.45
N VAL A 154 6.09 12.33 -11.38
CA VAL A 154 6.14 10.91 -10.95
C VAL A 154 6.39 10.80 -9.44
N LEU A 155 6.71 11.91 -8.77
CA LEU A 155 7.05 11.93 -7.34
C LEU A 155 5.97 11.30 -6.44
N PRO A 156 4.67 11.61 -6.59
CA PRO A 156 3.63 10.98 -5.76
C PRO A 156 3.58 9.46 -5.93
N SER A 157 3.80 8.99 -7.16
CA SER A 157 3.86 7.56 -7.47
C SER A 157 5.05 6.87 -6.84
N LEU A 158 6.22 7.52 -6.81
CA LEU A 158 7.40 6.96 -6.14
C LEU A 158 7.21 6.87 -4.63
N VAL A 159 6.65 7.91 -4.02
CA VAL A 159 6.29 7.89 -2.58
C VAL A 159 5.27 6.79 -2.30
N PHE A 160 4.30 6.58 -3.20
CA PHE A 160 3.36 5.47 -3.09
C PHE A 160 4.06 4.10 -3.19
N VAL A 161 5.03 3.92 -4.09
CA VAL A 161 5.82 2.67 -4.19
C VAL A 161 6.58 2.41 -2.89
N VAL A 162 7.23 3.42 -2.32
CA VAL A 162 7.91 3.29 -1.02
C VAL A 162 6.91 2.90 0.06
N SER A 163 5.75 3.54 0.08
CA SER A 163 4.65 3.22 1.01
C SER A 163 4.13 1.79 0.82
N LEU A 164 4.07 1.30 -0.42
CA LEU A 164 3.67 -0.06 -0.78
C LEU A 164 4.68 -1.10 -0.29
N ILE A 165 5.98 -0.84 -0.50
CA ILE A 165 7.06 -1.68 0.00
C ILE A 165 6.96 -1.77 1.52
N GLN A 166 6.82 -0.63 2.19
CA GLN A 166 6.66 -0.57 3.65
C GLN A 166 5.45 -1.37 4.12
N ALA A 167 4.27 -1.12 3.55
CA ALA A 167 3.04 -1.81 3.94
C ALA A 167 3.13 -3.33 3.70
N THR A 168 3.75 -3.75 2.59
CA THR A 168 3.95 -5.17 2.26
C THR A 168 4.89 -5.85 3.26
N LEU A 169 6.01 -5.21 3.60
CA LEU A 169 6.96 -5.74 4.59
C LEU A 169 6.32 -5.82 5.98
N SER A 170 5.63 -4.78 6.43
CA SER A 170 4.87 -4.81 7.68
C SER A 170 3.84 -5.94 7.68
N TYR A 171 3.10 -6.11 6.58
CA TYR A 171 2.13 -7.20 6.43
C TYR A 171 2.80 -8.58 6.51
N ILE A 172 3.94 -8.79 5.85
CA ILE A 172 4.69 -10.06 5.89
C ILE A 172 5.14 -10.40 7.31
N LEU A 173 5.68 -9.42 8.06
CA LEU A 173 6.11 -9.65 9.44
C LEU A 173 4.95 -10.05 10.35
N ILE A 174 3.80 -9.41 10.16
CA ILE A 174 2.63 -9.64 10.99
C ILE A 174 1.89 -10.91 10.54
N LEU A 175 2.08 -11.38 9.30
CA LEU A 175 1.43 -12.58 8.74
C LEU A 175 1.48 -13.79 9.69
N PHE A 176 2.61 -14.00 10.39
CA PHE A 176 2.77 -15.08 11.37
C PHE A 176 1.77 -14.98 12.52
N GLU A 177 1.50 -13.76 13.00
CA GLU A 177 0.50 -13.50 14.04
C GLU A 177 -0.92 -13.48 13.45
N LEU A 178 -1.09 -12.95 12.24
CA LEU A 178 -2.37 -12.86 11.54
C LEU A 178 -2.95 -14.23 11.18
N ARG A 179 -2.13 -15.24 10.88
CA ARG A 179 -2.58 -16.61 10.60
C ARG A 179 -3.42 -17.21 11.73
N LYS A 180 -3.26 -16.74 12.97
CA LYS A 180 -4.09 -17.15 14.12
C LYS A 180 -5.52 -16.60 14.07
N PHE A 181 -5.73 -15.51 13.34
CA PHE A 181 -6.99 -14.78 13.23
C PHE A 181 -7.66 -14.92 11.86
N LEU A 182 -6.87 -15.22 10.82
CA LEU A 182 -7.33 -15.35 9.45
C LEU A 182 -7.73 -16.79 9.13
N ASP A 183 -9.01 -17.10 9.30
CA ASP A 183 -9.63 -18.27 8.66
C ASP A 183 -9.91 -17.90 7.19
N TYR A 184 -8.84 -17.90 6.39
CA TYR A 184 -8.83 -17.35 5.04
C TYR A 184 -9.46 -18.34 4.06
N LYS A 185 -10.79 -18.45 4.06
CA LYS A 185 -11.49 -19.02 2.91
C LYS A 185 -11.36 -18.02 1.76
N ASP A 186 -10.61 -18.42 0.74
CA ASP A 186 -10.32 -17.65 -0.47
C ASP A 186 -11.62 -17.28 -1.22
N LYS A 187 -12.32 -16.25 -0.73
CA LYS A 187 -13.50 -15.64 -1.37
C LYS A 187 -13.09 -14.69 -2.49
N ASN A 188 -11.87 -14.85 -3.03
CA ASN A 188 -11.32 -13.94 -4.01
C ASN A 188 -11.98 -14.07 -5.36
N ASN A 189 -12.92 -13.16 -5.57
CA ASN A 189 -13.58 -12.95 -6.84
C ASN A 189 -12.62 -12.18 -7.76
N VAL A 190 -12.01 -12.87 -8.74
CA VAL A 190 -11.14 -12.26 -9.79
C VAL A 190 -11.81 -11.03 -10.39
N PHE A 191 -13.13 -11.08 -10.52
CA PHE A 191 -13.93 -10.02 -11.11
C PHE A 191 -13.82 -8.69 -10.35
N VAL A 192 -13.74 -8.72 -9.02
CA VAL A 192 -13.56 -7.51 -8.19
C VAL A 192 -12.23 -6.83 -8.50
N PHE A 193 -11.16 -7.62 -8.64
CA PHE A 193 -9.83 -7.12 -9.00
C PHE A 193 -9.81 -6.48 -10.39
N ILE A 194 -10.51 -7.10 -11.37
CA ILE A 194 -10.64 -6.57 -12.72
C ILE A 194 -11.42 -5.25 -12.73
N ILE A 195 -12.54 -5.17 -12.01
CA ILE A 195 -13.32 -3.92 -11.94
C ILE A 195 -12.45 -2.81 -11.33
N ILE A 196 -11.82 -3.07 -10.19
CA ILE A 196 -11.02 -2.06 -9.49
C ILE A 196 -9.85 -1.59 -10.35
N SER A 197 -9.11 -2.50 -10.99
CA SER A 197 -8.01 -2.11 -11.87
C SER A 197 -8.50 -1.33 -13.09
N SER A 198 -9.65 -1.71 -13.68
CA SER A 198 -10.27 -0.98 -14.79
C SER A 198 -10.66 0.45 -14.39
N VAL A 199 -11.29 0.62 -13.23
CA VAL A 199 -11.69 1.94 -12.70
C VAL A 199 -10.46 2.80 -12.43
N LEU A 200 -9.39 2.24 -11.87
CA LEU A 200 -8.14 2.98 -11.62
C LEU A 200 -7.45 3.40 -12.92
N ILE A 201 -7.45 2.54 -13.94
CA ILE A 201 -6.91 2.88 -15.27
C ILE A 201 -7.76 3.98 -15.93
N LEU A 202 -9.09 3.86 -15.89
CA LEU A 202 -10.00 4.88 -16.45
C LEU A 202 -9.85 6.22 -15.76
N THR A 203 -9.76 6.23 -14.42
CA THR A 203 -9.54 7.47 -13.66
C THR A 203 -8.17 8.07 -13.96
N SER A 204 -7.12 7.26 -14.12
CA SER A 204 -5.81 7.75 -14.60
C SER A 204 -5.93 8.43 -15.98
N CYS A 205 -6.66 7.84 -16.93
CA CYS A 205 -6.91 8.47 -18.24
C CYS A 205 -7.65 9.82 -18.12
N LEU A 206 -8.67 9.90 -17.26
CA LEU A 206 -9.47 11.10 -17.06
C LEU A 206 -8.68 12.24 -16.41
N PHE A 207 -7.81 11.92 -15.44
CA PHE A 207 -6.96 12.91 -14.77
C PHE A 207 -5.70 13.27 -15.55
N GLY A 208 -5.29 12.46 -16.54
CA GLY A 208 -4.12 12.71 -17.39
C GLY A 208 -3.99 14.15 -17.91
N PRO A 209 -5.02 14.73 -18.56
CA PRO A 209 -4.96 16.11 -19.07
C PRO A 209 -5.08 17.19 -17.99
N ILE A 210 -5.60 16.86 -16.79
CA ILE A 210 -5.85 17.82 -15.71
C ILE A 210 -4.61 17.93 -14.81
N SER A 211 -4.07 16.79 -14.38
CA SER A 211 -2.98 16.70 -13.42
C SER A 211 -2.22 15.39 -13.62
N ALA A 212 -1.07 15.47 -14.30
CA ALA A 212 -0.24 14.30 -14.58
C ALA A 212 0.18 13.55 -13.29
N GLU A 213 0.44 14.28 -12.21
CA GLU A 213 0.76 13.75 -10.87
C GLU A 213 -0.28 12.74 -10.36
N ILE A 214 -1.55 13.15 -10.37
CA ILE A 214 -2.65 12.33 -9.89
C ILE A 214 -2.90 11.14 -10.84
N ALA A 215 -2.74 11.37 -12.15
CA ALA A 215 -2.87 10.32 -13.15
C ALA A 215 -1.83 9.21 -12.96
N TYR A 216 -0.56 9.57 -12.75
CA TYR A 216 0.49 8.62 -12.42
C TYR A 216 0.20 7.91 -11.09
N LEU A 217 -0.32 8.61 -10.09
CA LEU A 217 -0.65 7.98 -8.81
C LEU A 217 -1.70 6.88 -8.97
N PHE A 218 -2.81 7.14 -9.68
CA PHE A 218 -3.85 6.12 -9.94
C PHE A 218 -3.32 4.91 -10.71
N LEU A 219 -2.43 5.16 -11.68
CA LEU A 219 -1.77 4.10 -12.44
C LEU A 219 -0.92 3.23 -11.50
N PHE A 220 -0.15 3.84 -10.60
CA PHE A 220 0.65 3.13 -9.60
C PHE A 220 -0.19 2.37 -8.56
N ILE A 221 -1.37 2.88 -8.17
CA ILE A 221 -2.33 2.17 -7.33
C ILE A 221 -2.92 0.95 -8.04
N ALA A 222 -3.02 0.96 -9.38
CA ALA A 222 -3.52 -0.18 -10.15
C ALA A 222 -2.55 -1.37 -10.19
N PHE A 223 -1.24 -1.12 -10.09
CA PHE A 223 -0.21 -2.15 -10.24
C PHE A 223 -0.37 -3.36 -9.30
N PRO A 224 -0.57 -3.21 -7.97
CA PRO A 224 -0.76 -4.35 -7.07
C PRO A 224 -1.90 -5.27 -7.49
N TYR A 225 -3.00 -4.71 -7.99
CA TYR A 225 -4.14 -5.48 -8.49
C TYR A 225 -3.81 -6.22 -9.78
N ILE A 226 -3.11 -5.55 -10.69
CA ILE A 226 -2.66 -6.14 -11.96
C ILE A 226 -1.65 -7.26 -11.70
N THR A 227 -0.67 -7.07 -10.82
CA THR A 227 0.29 -8.11 -10.42
C THR A 227 -0.41 -9.32 -9.82
N TYR A 228 -1.43 -9.13 -8.98
CA TYR A 228 -2.24 -10.24 -8.48
C TYR A 228 -2.95 -11.01 -9.59
N LEU A 229 -3.57 -10.29 -10.53
CA LEU A 229 -4.20 -10.90 -11.70
C LEU A 229 -3.16 -11.74 -12.48
N LEU A 230 -1.99 -11.19 -12.78
CA LEU A 230 -0.90 -11.89 -13.47
C LEU A 230 -0.50 -13.20 -12.76
N ILE A 231 -0.25 -13.15 -11.44
CA ILE A 231 0.13 -14.33 -10.64
C ILE A 231 -0.98 -15.38 -10.65
N ARG A 232 -2.23 -14.95 -10.59
CA ARG A 232 -3.37 -15.86 -10.63
C ARG A 232 -3.52 -16.51 -12.00
N PHE A 233 -3.25 -15.77 -13.07
CA PHE A 233 -3.26 -16.31 -14.43
C PHE A 233 -2.19 -17.39 -14.64
N TYR A 234 -0.98 -17.14 -14.14
CA TYR A 234 0.12 -18.11 -14.18
C TYR A 234 -0.30 -19.47 -13.61
N ARG A 235 -1.05 -19.46 -12.49
CA ARG A 235 -1.56 -20.69 -11.87
C ARG A 235 -2.66 -21.39 -12.68
N PHE A 236 -3.39 -20.66 -13.52
CA PHE A 236 -4.50 -21.22 -14.30
C PHE A 236 -4.08 -21.72 -15.69
N ASN A 237 -3.25 -20.97 -16.41
CA ASN A 237 -2.82 -21.31 -17.77
C ASN A 237 -1.45 -20.70 -18.10
N LEU A 238 -0.41 -21.53 -18.08
CA LEU A 238 0.97 -21.13 -18.34
C LEU A 238 1.19 -20.54 -19.74
N ILE A 239 0.58 -21.12 -20.77
CA ILE A 239 0.80 -20.68 -22.16
C ILE A 239 0.20 -19.29 -22.36
N ALA A 240 -1.04 -19.09 -21.93
CA ALA A 240 -1.70 -17.80 -22.01
C ALA A 240 -0.95 -16.73 -21.19
N PHE A 241 -0.37 -17.10 -20.05
CA PHE A 241 0.45 -16.20 -19.25
C PHE A 241 1.69 -15.71 -20.00
N TYR A 242 2.43 -16.59 -20.69
CA TYR A 242 3.60 -16.15 -21.47
C TYR A 242 3.21 -15.28 -22.66
N ILE A 243 2.08 -15.55 -23.32
CA ILE A 243 1.54 -14.68 -24.38
C ILE A 243 1.27 -13.29 -23.83
N MET A 244 0.54 -13.19 -22.71
CA MET A 244 0.23 -11.92 -22.02
C MET A 244 1.49 -11.16 -21.57
N LEU A 245 2.51 -11.88 -21.09
CA LEU A 245 3.77 -11.27 -20.68
C LEU A 245 4.53 -10.73 -21.91
N GLY A 246 4.53 -11.48 -23.02
CA GLY A 246 5.07 -11.04 -24.29
C GLY A 246 4.37 -9.78 -24.84
N THR A 247 3.04 -9.75 -24.84
CA THR A 247 2.27 -8.57 -25.26
C THR A 247 2.58 -7.39 -24.34
N LEU A 248 2.61 -7.59 -23.01
CA LEU A 248 2.97 -6.54 -22.06
C LEU A 248 4.34 -5.92 -22.37
N ILE A 249 5.38 -6.72 -22.63
CA ILE A 249 6.72 -6.22 -22.97
C ILE A 249 6.72 -5.44 -24.29
N ILE A 250 6.05 -5.94 -25.31
CA ILE A 250 5.99 -5.26 -26.61
C ILE A 250 5.32 -3.90 -26.46
N PHE A 251 4.18 -3.85 -25.76
CA PHE A 251 3.44 -2.61 -25.57
C PHE A 251 4.10 -1.64 -24.60
N THR A 252 4.90 -2.10 -23.62
CA THR A 252 5.70 -1.18 -22.79
C THR A 252 6.79 -0.51 -23.62
N ILE A 253 7.49 -1.26 -24.48
CA ILE A 253 8.52 -0.71 -25.36
C ILE A 253 7.89 0.26 -26.36
N LEU A 254 6.82 -0.13 -27.05
CA LEU A 254 6.11 0.75 -27.98
C LEU A 254 5.57 1.99 -27.25
N GLY A 255 4.98 1.79 -26.07
CA GLY A 255 4.46 2.87 -25.23
C GLY A 255 5.54 3.88 -24.85
N PHE A 256 6.74 3.40 -24.50
CA PHE A 256 7.88 4.24 -24.18
C PHE A 256 8.40 5.01 -25.40
N VAL A 257 8.59 4.35 -26.55
CA VAL A 257 9.07 4.99 -27.78
C VAL A 257 8.11 6.10 -28.23
N VAL A 258 6.81 5.82 -28.24
CA VAL A 258 5.77 6.80 -28.59
C VAL A 258 5.75 7.96 -27.58
N SER A 259 5.93 7.67 -26.28
CA SER A 259 5.94 8.68 -25.22
C SER A 259 7.05 9.72 -25.39
N GLN A 260 8.23 9.28 -25.86
CA GLN A 260 9.41 10.13 -25.95
C GLN A 260 9.45 10.95 -27.25
N GLN A 261 8.92 10.41 -28.34
CA GLN A 261 9.10 11.00 -29.68
C GLN A 261 7.88 11.78 -30.19
N LEU A 262 6.66 11.39 -29.82
CA LEU A 262 5.45 11.80 -30.54
C LEU A 262 4.47 12.61 -29.69
N LEU A 263 4.49 12.44 -28.37
CA LEU A 263 3.44 12.99 -27.49
C LEU A 263 3.95 14.11 -26.59
N PRO A 264 3.16 15.18 -26.38
CA PRO A 264 3.41 16.13 -25.30
C PRO A 264 3.30 15.43 -23.93
N ILE A 265 3.97 15.97 -22.91
CA ILE A 265 4.06 15.43 -21.53
C ILE A 265 2.70 15.01 -20.96
N SER A 266 1.65 15.77 -21.24
CA SER A 266 0.29 15.49 -20.77
C SER A 266 -0.33 14.23 -21.39
N LEU A 267 0.13 13.84 -22.59
CA LEU A 267 -0.37 12.69 -23.34
C LEU A 267 0.60 11.50 -23.33
N SER A 268 1.87 11.68 -22.98
CA SER A 268 2.84 10.57 -22.83
C SER A 268 2.43 9.56 -21.75
N LEU A 269 1.51 9.93 -20.85
CA LEU A 269 0.85 9.04 -19.90
C LEU A 269 -0.04 7.98 -20.59
N LEU A 270 -0.73 8.35 -21.67
CA LEU A 270 -1.62 7.46 -22.40
C LEU A 270 -0.88 6.27 -23.02
N SER A 271 0.38 6.47 -23.41
CA SER A 271 1.19 5.39 -23.98
C SER A 271 1.74 4.43 -22.91
N LEU A 272 1.85 4.85 -21.64
CA LEU A 272 2.18 4.00 -20.50
C LEU A 272 0.97 3.24 -19.93
N LEU A 273 -0.26 3.63 -20.30
CA LEU A 273 -1.50 2.96 -19.91
C LEU A 273 -1.80 1.73 -20.79
N LEU A 274 -1.33 1.74 -22.04
CA LEU A 274 -1.51 0.65 -23.02
C LEU A 274 -1.11 -0.75 -22.51
N PRO A 275 0.04 -0.95 -21.86
CA PRO A 275 0.42 -2.27 -21.36
C PRO A 275 -0.50 -2.77 -20.24
N LEU A 276 -1.04 -1.86 -19.42
CA LEU A 276 -1.89 -2.19 -18.28
C LEU A 276 -3.32 -2.51 -18.72
N THR A 277 -3.86 -1.77 -19.70
CA THR A 277 -5.17 -2.06 -20.29
C THR A 277 -5.20 -3.43 -20.96
N ILE A 278 -4.09 -3.85 -21.59
CA ILE A 278 -3.96 -5.16 -22.23
C ILE A 278 -4.10 -6.29 -21.21
N VAL A 279 -3.46 -6.20 -20.05
CA VAL A 279 -3.59 -7.24 -19.01
C VAL A 279 -5.04 -7.39 -18.57
N VAL A 280 -5.73 -6.28 -18.32
CA VAL A 280 -7.13 -6.28 -17.88
C VAL A 280 -8.05 -6.81 -19.00
N PHE A 281 -7.79 -6.41 -20.24
CA PHE A 281 -8.55 -6.86 -21.40
C PHE A 281 -8.40 -8.36 -21.64
N GLU A 282 -7.17 -8.87 -21.71
CA GLU A 282 -6.89 -10.30 -21.92
C GLU A 282 -7.49 -11.16 -20.79
N MET A 283 -7.38 -10.70 -19.54
CA MET A 283 -8.04 -11.31 -18.37
C MET A 283 -9.55 -11.41 -18.52
N SER A 284 -10.20 -10.30 -18.88
CA SER A 284 -11.66 -10.25 -19.00
C SER A 284 -12.17 -11.14 -20.13
N LEU A 285 -11.48 -11.14 -21.29
CA LEU A 285 -11.78 -12.03 -22.41
C LEU A 285 -11.65 -13.50 -22.00
N TRP A 286 -10.60 -13.85 -21.28
CA TRP A 286 -10.36 -15.24 -20.90
C TRP A 286 -11.40 -15.76 -19.89
N LEU A 287 -11.78 -14.93 -18.89
CA LEU A 287 -12.86 -15.26 -17.98
C LEU A 287 -14.19 -15.44 -18.70
N TYR A 288 -14.48 -14.58 -19.68
CA TYR A 288 -15.67 -14.71 -20.52
C TYR A 288 -15.68 -16.02 -21.31
N ILE A 289 -14.56 -16.39 -21.93
CA ILE A 289 -14.41 -17.67 -22.65
C ILE A 289 -14.65 -18.86 -21.70
N LYS A 290 -14.08 -18.83 -20.49
CA LYS A 290 -14.24 -19.89 -19.50
C LYS A 290 -15.68 -20.03 -19.04
N TYR A 291 -16.35 -18.92 -18.74
CA TYR A 291 -17.75 -18.89 -18.34
C TYR A 291 -18.65 -19.51 -19.43
N ARG A 292 -18.43 -19.12 -20.70
CA ARG A 292 -19.18 -19.65 -21.84
C ARG A 292 -18.97 -21.16 -22.03
N LYS A 293 -17.74 -21.66 -21.86
CA LYS A 293 -17.45 -23.12 -21.93
C LYS A 293 -18.19 -23.90 -20.83
N GLN A 294 -18.25 -23.35 -19.61
CA GLN A 294 -18.96 -23.99 -18.50
C GLN A 294 -20.48 -24.04 -18.70
N GLN A 295 -21.07 -22.97 -19.26
CA GLN A 295 -22.49 -22.99 -19.63
C GLN A 295 -22.79 -24.01 -20.75
N LYS A 296 -21.92 -24.10 -21.77
CA LYS A 296 -22.11 -25.03 -22.88
C LYS A 296 -22.04 -26.49 -22.43
N SER A 297 -21.18 -26.84 -21.46
CA SER A 297 -21.15 -28.17 -20.85
C SER A 297 -22.43 -28.48 -20.06
N ARG A 298 -22.96 -27.52 -19.29
CA ARG A 298 -24.20 -27.72 -18.53
C ARG A 298 -25.45 -27.91 -19.40
N ASN A 299 -25.46 -27.35 -20.61
CA ASN A 299 -26.58 -27.50 -21.55
C ASN A 299 -26.49 -28.77 -22.43
N ILE A 300 -25.41 -29.54 -22.36
CA ILE A 300 -25.26 -30.82 -23.07
C ILE A 300 -25.65 -31.99 -22.15
N ASP A 301 -25.59 -31.79 -20.83
CA ASP A 301 -25.87 -32.80 -19.80
C ASP A 301 -27.29 -32.71 -19.18
N GLY A 302 -28.16 -31.83 -19.71
CA GLY A 302 -29.55 -31.64 -19.25
C GLY A 302 -30.53 -31.69 -20.40
#